data_AF-A0A0G0QLA3-F1
#
_entry.id   AF-A0A0G0QLA3-F1
#
_cell.length_a   1.000
_cell.length_b   1.000
_cell.length_c   1.000
_cell.angle_alpha   90.00
_cell.angle_beta   90.00
_cell.angle_gamma   90.00
#
_symmetry.space_group_name_H-M   'P 1'
#
loop_
_entity.id
_entity.type
_entity.pdbx_description
1 polymer ?
#
loop_
_entity_poly.entity_id
_entity_poly.type
_entity_poly.pdbx_seq_one_letter_code
_entity_poly.pdbx_strand_id
1 'polypeptide(L)'
;MNLLSKLSIGLIRRESMVLIGISDSGKTKFVKEELIPELEKKGKKVAYFKDADNIREQEADVYIFDEVETFSDREYLEEKYPEEKPYYTDDYERKVKNWFWEYKKYDSACLYIITRKTKEDVEYLSDHFKFADWDSRRLEVFTFE
;
A
#
# COMPACT_ATOMS: atom_id res chain seq x y z
N MET A 1 -8.19 3.66 20.04
CA MET A 1 -7.95 4.63 18.95
C MET A 1 -8.37 3.97 17.64
N ASN A 2 -9.22 4.62 16.83
CA ASN A 2 -9.73 4.05 15.58
C ASN A 2 -8.68 4.08 14.45
N LEU A 3 -8.94 3.37 13.35
CA LEU A 3 -8.00 3.24 12.22
C LEU A 3 -7.62 4.60 11.62
N LEU A 4 -8.62 5.46 11.36
CA LEU A 4 -8.42 6.82 10.85
C LEU A 4 -7.40 7.62 11.69
N SER A 5 -7.54 7.57 13.01
CA SER A 5 -6.64 8.28 13.93
C SER A 5 -5.22 7.69 13.89
N LYS A 6 -5.08 6.36 13.84
CA LYS A 6 -3.77 5.69 13.77
C LYS A 6 -3.03 6.09 12.50
N LEU A 7 -3.67 5.93 11.34
CA LEU A 7 -3.10 6.30 10.04
C LEU A 7 -2.79 7.81 9.98
N SER A 8 -3.70 8.66 10.43
CA SER A 8 -3.46 10.11 10.41
C SER A 8 -2.24 10.51 11.25
N ILE A 9 -2.10 9.94 12.45
CA ILE A 9 -0.97 10.25 13.34
C ILE A 9 0.36 9.78 12.74
N GLY A 10 0.42 8.55 12.21
CA GLY A 10 1.64 8.03 11.60
C GLY A 10 2.07 8.85 10.39
N LEU A 11 1.14 9.20 9.48
CA LEU A 11 1.46 9.98 8.28
C LEU A 11 1.95 11.38 8.66
N ILE A 12 1.37 12.00 9.68
CA ILE A 12 1.83 13.31 10.18
C ILE A 12 3.23 13.22 10.79
N ARG A 13 3.58 12.10 11.41
CA ARG A 13 4.92 11.80 11.95
C ARG A 13 5.92 11.38 10.88
N ARG A 14 5.52 11.38 9.60
CA ARG A 14 6.33 10.94 8.46
C ARG A 14 6.68 9.45 8.48
N GLU A 15 5.83 8.64 9.10
CA GLU A 15 5.96 7.19 9.08
C GLU A 15 5.36 6.65 7.76
N SER A 16 6.02 5.65 7.18
CA SER A 16 5.49 4.91 6.03
C SER A 16 4.69 3.71 6.52
N MET A 17 3.52 3.51 5.93
CA MET A 17 2.54 2.53 6.41
C MET A 17 1.91 1.78 5.26
N VAL A 18 1.38 0.60 5.56
CA VAL A 18 0.61 -0.20 4.61
C VAL A 18 -0.78 -0.47 5.17
N LEU A 19 -1.80 -0.35 4.32
CA LEU A 19 -3.17 -0.72 4.60
C LEU A 19 -3.56 -1.88 3.69
N ILE A 20 -3.76 -3.06 4.29
CA ILE A 20 -4.08 -4.29 3.58
C ILE A 20 -5.55 -4.62 3.80
N GLY A 21 -6.26 -5.05 2.76
CA GLY A 21 -7.61 -5.57 2.94
C GLY A 21 -8.16 -6.22 1.69
N ILE A 22 -9.30 -6.89 1.81
CA ILE A 22 -9.89 -7.62 0.68
C ILE A 22 -10.39 -6.69 -0.42
N SER A 23 -10.60 -7.22 -1.62
CA SER A 23 -11.31 -6.51 -2.69
C SER A 23 -12.69 -6.06 -2.21
N ASP A 24 -13.14 -4.90 -2.67
CA ASP A 24 -14.44 -4.31 -2.34
C ASP A 24 -14.73 -4.04 -0.85
N SER A 25 -13.72 -4.10 0.04
CA SER A 25 -13.93 -3.77 1.46
C SER A 25 -14.17 -2.27 1.73
N GLY A 26 -13.98 -1.40 0.74
CA GLY A 26 -14.17 0.05 0.89
C GLY A 26 -12.91 0.84 1.23
N LYS A 27 -11.71 0.24 1.19
CA LYS A 27 -10.41 0.92 1.40
C LYS A 27 -10.30 2.25 0.65
N THR A 28 -10.53 2.24 -0.66
CA THR A 28 -10.42 3.44 -1.51
C THR A 28 -11.42 4.52 -1.08
N LYS A 29 -12.64 4.13 -0.69
CA LYS A 29 -13.67 5.07 -0.20
C LYS A 29 -13.23 5.69 1.13
N PHE A 30 -12.85 4.86 2.10
CA PHE A 30 -12.34 5.31 3.40
C PHE A 30 -11.15 6.27 3.23
N VAL A 31 -10.20 5.93 2.36
CA VAL A 31 -9.02 6.78 2.13
C VAL A 31 -9.42 8.13 1.53
N LYS A 32 -10.27 8.13 0.48
CA LYS A 32 -10.65 9.36 -0.22
C LYS A 32 -11.61 10.25 0.55
N GLU A 33 -12.56 9.67 1.28
CA GLU A 33 -13.64 10.41 1.92
C GLU A 33 -13.37 10.69 3.40
N GLU A 34 -12.46 9.96 4.05
CA GLU A 34 -12.16 10.13 5.48
C GLU A 34 -10.70 10.50 5.73
N LEU A 35 -9.74 9.69 5.29
CA LEU A 35 -8.32 9.88 5.61
C LEU A 35 -7.73 11.13 4.95
N ILE A 36 -7.91 11.30 3.64
CA ILE A 36 -7.40 12.47 2.91
C ILE A 36 -7.98 13.77 3.51
N PRO A 37 -9.31 13.91 3.68
CA PRO A 37 -9.87 15.11 4.31
C PRO A 37 -9.37 15.36 5.73
N GLU A 38 -9.12 14.32 6.52
CA GLU A 38 -8.57 14.46 7.87
C GLU A 38 -7.12 14.98 7.88
N LEU A 39 -6.30 14.54 6.93
CA LEU A 39 -4.93 15.03 6.75
C LEU A 39 -4.91 16.48 6.24
N GLU A 40 -5.77 16.81 5.28
CA GLU A 40 -5.90 18.16 4.72
C GLU A 40 -6.41 19.17 5.76
N LYS A 41 -7.37 18.78 6.61
CA LYS A 41 -7.80 19.59 7.77
C LYS A 41 -6.65 19.93 8.73
N LYS A 42 -5.61 19.09 8.77
CA LYS A 42 -4.39 19.29 9.57
C LYS A 42 -3.27 19.99 8.78
N GLY A 43 -3.61 20.56 7.62
CA GLY A 43 -2.70 21.36 6.80
C GLY A 43 -1.70 20.53 6.00
N LYS A 44 -1.96 19.24 5.76
CA LYS A 44 -1.12 18.40 4.91
C LYS A 44 -1.62 18.40 3.47
N LYS A 45 -0.71 18.59 2.52
CA LYS A 45 -0.97 18.36 1.10
C LYS A 45 -0.84 16.87 0.81
N VAL A 46 -1.88 16.27 0.22
CA VAL A 46 -1.91 14.84 -0.06
C VAL A 46 -1.90 14.57 -1.56
N ALA A 47 -1.04 13.65 -1.98
CA ALA A 47 -1.00 13.10 -3.33
C ALA A 47 -1.61 11.70 -3.31
N TYR A 48 -2.67 11.45 -4.07
CA TYR A 48 -3.25 10.12 -4.23
C TYR A 48 -3.05 9.62 -5.65
N PHE A 49 -2.48 8.42 -5.79
CA PHE A 49 -2.31 7.71 -7.04
C PHE A 49 -3.11 6.42 -6.99
N LYS A 50 -4.00 6.21 -7.97
CA LYS A 50 -4.88 5.03 -8.02
C LYS A 50 -4.11 3.73 -8.24
N ASP A 51 -3.00 3.81 -8.95
CA ASP A 51 -2.11 2.71 -9.26
C ASP A 51 -0.74 3.30 -9.61
N ALA A 52 0.26 2.43 -9.71
CA ALA A 52 1.63 2.85 -9.99
C ALA A 52 1.84 3.35 -11.44
N ASP A 53 1.01 2.93 -12.39
CA ASP A 53 1.08 3.43 -13.77
C ASP A 53 0.67 4.91 -13.87
N ASN A 54 -0.08 5.40 -12.90
CA ASN A 54 -0.58 6.78 -12.83
C ASN A 54 0.27 7.70 -11.95
N ILE A 55 1.43 7.25 -11.47
CA ILE A 55 2.35 8.10 -10.69
C ILE A 55 2.86 9.23 -11.57
N ARG A 56 2.78 10.46 -11.05
CA ARG A 56 3.26 11.69 -11.68
C ARG A 56 3.99 12.53 -10.67
N GLU A 57 4.98 13.29 -11.14
CA GLU A 57 5.72 14.21 -10.27
C GLU A 57 4.77 15.30 -9.75
N GLN A 58 4.60 15.31 -8.42
CA GLN A 58 3.90 16.36 -7.71
C GLN A 58 4.42 16.44 -6.28
N GLU A 59 4.56 17.67 -5.78
CA GLU A 59 4.98 17.92 -4.41
C GLU A 59 3.80 17.71 -3.45
N ALA A 60 3.99 16.90 -2.41
CA ALA A 60 3.01 16.67 -1.35
C ALA A 60 3.72 16.32 -0.04
N ASP A 61 3.05 16.53 1.09
CA ASP A 61 3.54 16.08 2.40
C ASP A 61 3.36 14.57 2.60
N VAL A 62 2.28 14.04 2.01
CA VAL A 62 1.85 12.65 2.14
C VAL A 62 1.54 12.10 0.75
N TYR A 63 2.09 10.92 0.45
CA TYR A 63 1.83 10.18 -0.77
C TYR A 63 1.03 8.93 -0.46
N ILE A 64 -0.04 8.69 -1.21
CA ILE A 64 -0.89 7.52 -1.08
C ILE A 64 -0.89 6.79 -2.41
N PHE A 65 -0.44 5.54 -2.38
CA PHE A 65 -0.41 4.64 -3.53
C PHE A 65 -1.47 3.56 -3.31
N ASP A 66 -2.48 3.55 -4.16
CA ASP A 66 -3.50 2.51 -4.18
C ASP A 66 -3.07 1.37 -5.12
N GLU A 67 -3.64 0.18 -4.91
CA GLU A 67 -3.33 -1.06 -5.64
C GLU A 67 -1.81 -1.34 -5.76
N VAL A 68 -1.12 -1.31 -4.63
CA VAL A 68 0.32 -1.62 -4.54
C VAL A 68 0.54 -3.13 -4.61
N GLU A 69 1.51 -3.54 -5.43
CA GLU A 69 2.00 -4.91 -5.48
C GLU A 69 3.15 -5.15 -4.50
N THR A 70 3.34 -6.41 -4.10
CA THR A 70 4.47 -6.85 -3.27
C THR A 70 4.84 -8.28 -3.62
N PHE A 71 6.12 -8.62 -3.55
CA PHE A 71 6.62 -9.98 -3.70
C PHE A 71 6.69 -10.74 -2.37
N SER A 72 6.41 -10.09 -1.24
CA SER A 72 6.61 -10.65 0.11
C SER A 72 5.74 -11.88 0.41
N ASP A 73 4.63 -12.07 -0.28
CA ASP A 73 3.73 -13.23 -0.14
C ASP A 73 3.64 -14.08 -1.42
N ARG A 74 4.54 -13.88 -2.40
CA ARG A 74 4.51 -14.59 -3.68
C ARG A 74 4.51 -16.11 -3.52
N GLU A 75 5.45 -16.65 -2.72
CA GLU A 75 5.57 -18.10 -2.54
C GLU A 75 4.29 -18.68 -1.93
N TYR A 76 3.73 -18.01 -0.92
CA TYR A 76 2.45 -18.38 -0.31
C TYR A 76 1.30 -18.38 -1.32
N LEU A 77 1.19 -17.33 -2.13
CA LEU A 77 0.13 -17.23 -3.15
C LEU A 77 0.28 -18.31 -4.23
N GLU A 78 1.50 -18.61 -4.67
CA GLU A 78 1.76 -19.67 -5.66
C GLU A 78 1.50 -21.08 -5.10
N GLU A 79 1.71 -21.31 -3.81
CA GLU A 79 1.36 -22.58 -3.15
C GLU A 79 -0.16 -22.73 -2.98
N LYS A 80 -0.85 -21.65 -2.60
CA LYS A 80 -2.29 -21.64 -2.35
C LYS A 80 -3.12 -21.67 -3.63
N TYR A 81 -2.66 -20.99 -4.69
CA TYR A 81 -3.31 -20.89 -6.00
C TYR A 81 -2.39 -21.47 -7.10
N PRO A 82 -2.19 -22.80 -7.14
CA PRO A 82 -1.25 -23.42 -8.07
C PRO A 82 -1.61 -23.20 -9.53
N GLU A 83 -2.89 -22.94 -9.84
CA GLU A 83 -3.38 -22.58 -11.17
C GLU A 83 -2.94 -21.19 -11.62
N GLU A 84 -2.59 -20.30 -10.69
CA GLU A 84 -2.10 -18.95 -10.96
C GLU A 84 -0.58 -18.93 -11.14
N LYS A 85 0.11 -20.09 -11.11
CA LYS A 85 1.57 -20.16 -11.21
C LYS A 85 2.09 -19.97 -12.66
N PRO A 86 3.10 -19.09 -12.90
CA PRO A 86 3.70 -18.17 -11.93
C PRO A 86 2.77 -16.99 -11.63
N TYR A 87 2.61 -16.65 -10.35
CA TYR A 87 1.68 -15.59 -9.91
C TYR A 87 2.06 -14.25 -10.56
N TYR A 88 3.37 -14.01 -10.69
CA TYR A 88 3.91 -12.94 -11.53
C TYR A 88 4.53 -13.56 -12.78
N THR A 89 3.94 -13.30 -13.95
CA THR A 89 4.59 -13.59 -15.23
C THR A 89 5.85 -12.73 -15.38
N ASP A 90 6.83 -13.16 -16.18
CA ASP A 90 8.09 -12.41 -16.36
C ASP A 90 7.88 -10.95 -16.77
N ASP A 91 6.88 -10.71 -17.64
CA ASP A 91 6.51 -9.36 -18.08
C ASP A 91 5.87 -8.55 -16.94
N TYR A 92 5.00 -9.17 -16.14
CA TYR A 92 4.36 -8.50 -15.01
C TYR A 92 5.34 -8.25 -13.86
N GLU A 93 6.24 -9.20 -13.57
CA GLU A 93 7.30 -9.04 -12.56
C GLU A 93 8.20 -7.84 -12.91
N ARG A 94 8.57 -7.68 -14.20
CA ARG A 94 9.33 -6.52 -14.66
C ARG A 94 8.56 -5.22 -14.45
N LYS A 95 7.26 -5.23 -14.70
CA LYS A 95 6.38 -4.08 -14.46
C LYS A 95 6.34 -3.71 -12.97
N VAL A 96 6.16 -4.68 -12.08
CA VAL A 96 6.16 -4.47 -10.63
C VAL A 96 7.51 -3.94 -10.14
N LYS A 97 8.62 -4.47 -10.65
CA LYS A 97 9.96 -3.93 -10.35
C LYS A 97 10.12 -2.47 -10.80
N ASN A 98 9.52 -2.07 -11.92
CA ASN A 98 9.52 -0.66 -12.33
C ASN A 98 8.69 0.20 -11.38
N TRP A 99 7.54 -0.27 -10.92
CA TRP A 99 6.73 0.41 -9.92
C TRP A 99 7.47 0.61 -8.60
N PHE A 100 8.28 -0.38 -8.16
CA PHE A 100 9.14 -0.26 -7.00
C PHE A 100 10.14 0.91 -7.12
N TRP A 101 10.70 1.12 -8.31
CA TRP A 101 11.56 2.28 -8.55
C TRP A 101 10.81 3.60 -8.45
N GLU A 102 9.53 3.64 -8.84
CA GLU A 102 8.70 4.84 -8.67
C GLU A 102 8.41 5.11 -7.19
N TYR A 103 8.00 4.10 -6.40
CA TYR A 103 7.74 4.26 -4.97
C TYR A 103 8.96 4.76 -4.19
N LYS A 104 10.15 4.28 -4.55
CA LYS A 104 11.43 4.65 -3.92
C LYS A 104 11.78 6.14 -4.05
N LYS A 105 11.26 6.84 -5.06
CA LYS A 105 11.51 8.28 -5.26
C LYS A 105 10.89 9.15 -4.16
N TYR A 106 9.94 8.60 -3.39
CA TYR A 106 9.20 9.32 -2.37
C TYR A 106 9.76 9.01 -0.98
N ASP A 107 10.63 9.87 -0.48
CA ASP A 107 11.24 9.79 0.86
C ASP A 107 10.33 10.30 1.99
N SER A 108 9.18 10.87 1.63
CA SER A 108 8.19 11.45 2.52
C SER A 108 7.22 10.40 3.07
N ALA A 109 6.24 10.84 3.87
CA ALA A 109 5.24 9.95 4.47
C ALA A 109 4.43 9.25 3.37
N CYS A 110 4.40 7.92 3.39
CA CYS A 110 3.72 7.13 2.37
C CYS A 110 2.68 6.20 3.00
N LEU A 111 1.50 6.11 2.38
CA LEU A 111 0.55 5.03 2.61
C LEU A 111 0.48 4.15 1.36
N TYR A 112 0.77 2.86 1.53
CA TYR A 112 0.65 1.86 0.48
C TYR A 112 -0.61 1.04 0.74
N ILE A 113 -1.52 0.96 -0.22
CA ILE A 113 -2.76 0.20 -0.07
C ILE A 113 -2.62 -1.08 -0.89
N ILE A 114 -2.79 -2.23 -0.24
CA ILE A 114 -2.66 -3.54 -0.88
C ILE A 114 -4.01 -4.26 -0.82
N THR A 115 -4.43 -4.79 -1.96
CA THR A 115 -5.64 -5.59 -2.08
C THR A 115 -5.28 -7.08 -2.14
N ARG A 116 -6.08 -7.90 -1.45
CA ARG A 116 -5.97 -9.36 -1.50
C ARG A 116 -7.33 -10.03 -1.73
N LYS A 117 -7.32 -11.29 -2.18
CA LYS A 117 -8.52 -12.02 -2.59
C LYS A 117 -9.32 -12.49 -1.38
N THR A 118 -8.66 -12.98 -0.34
CA THR A 118 -9.30 -13.54 0.85
C THR A 118 -8.77 -12.94 2.15
N LYS A 119 -9.50 -13.11 3.25
CA LYS A 119 -9.06 -12.68 4.58
C LYS A 119 -7.78 -13.38 5.02
N GLU A 120 -7.63 -14.65 4.69
CA GLU A 120 -6.43 -15.43 4.99
C GLU A 120 -5.18 -14.84 4.29
N ASP A 121 -5.32 -14.36 3.06
CA ASP A 121 -4.22 -13.72 2.33
C ASP A 121 -3.86 -12.37 2.97
N VAL A 122 -4.85 -11.63 3.45
CA VAL A 122 -4.65 -10.38 4.21
C VAL A 122 -3.90 -10.68 5.51
N GLU A 123 -4.33 -11.68 6.27
CA GLU A 123 -3.69 -12.10 7.52
C GLU A 123 -2.24 -12.52 7.28
N TYR A 124 -2.00 -13.40 6.30
CA TYR A 124 -0.67 -13.86 5.94
C TYR A 124 0.25 -12.69 5.61
N LEU A 125 -0.15 -11.82 4.69
CA LEU A 125 0.66 -10.68 4.30
C LEU A 125 0.88 -9.73 5.48
N SER A 126 -0.13 -9.50 6.31
CA SER A 126 0.00 -8.59 7.47
C SER A 126 1.03 -9.06 8.49
N ASP A 127 1.17 -10.37 8.66
CA ASP A 127 2.13 -10.99 9.57
C ASP A 127 3.56 -10.97 9.02
N HIS A 128 3.72 -11.04 7.70
CA HIS A 128 5.03 -11.23 7.05
C HIS A 128 5.59 -9.95 6.40
N PHE A 129 4.76 -8.96 6.06
CA PHE A 129 5.18 -7.74 5.36
C PHE A 129 5.62 -6.63 6.32
N LYS A 130 6.87 -6.70 6.80
CA LYS A 130 7.42 -5.70 7.74
C LYS A 130 8.30 -4.63 7.10
N PHE A 131 8.83 -4.91 5.91
CA PHE A 131 9.73 -4.04 5.17
C PHE A 131 9.25 -3.89 3.74
N ALA A 132 9.40 -2.68 3.20
CA ALA A 132 9.11 -2.43 1.80
C ALA A 132 10.06 -3.20 0.88
N ASP A 133 9.50 -3.80 -0.17
CA ASP A 133 10.28 -4.52 -1.19
C ASP A 133 11.21 -3.59 -2.00
N TRP A 134 10.93 -2.28 -2.02
CA TRP A 134 11.62 -1.32 -2.90
C TRP A 134 12.84 -0.60 -2.28
N ASP A 135 12.86 -0.36 -0.96
CA ASP A 135 13.95 0.43 -0.36
C ASP A 135 14.25 0.18 1.12
N SER A 136 13.92 -1.01 1.64
CA SER A 136 14.24 -1.45 3.01
C SER A 136 13.62 -0.62 4.14
N ARG A 137 12.77 0.37 3.84
CA ARG A 137 12.05 1.11 4.88
C ARG A 137 11.14 0.16 5.65
N ARG A 138 11.08 0.36 6.97
CA ARG A 138 10.13 -0.36 7.82
C ARG A 138 8.73 0.21 7.60
N LEU A 139 7.74 -0.67 7.52
CA LEU A 139 6.34 -0.30 7.36
C LEU A 139 5.56 -0.63 8.64
N GLU A 140 4.69 0.29 9.07
CA GLU A 140 3.63 -0.07 10.02
C GLU A 140 2.44 -0.65 9.25
N VAL A 141 1.97 -1.81 9.68
CA VAL A 141 0.97 -2.60 8.96
C VAL A 141 -0.39 -2.47 9.62
N PHE A 142 -1.40 -2.14 8.82
CA PHE A 142 -2.80 -2.10 9.23
C PHE A 142 -3.65 -2.98 8.32
N THR A 143 -4.65 -3.61 8.90
CA THR A 143 -5.69 -4.34 8.16
C THR A 143 -6.97 -3.51 8.10
N PHE A 144 -7.70 -3.63 6.99
CA PHE A 144 -9.01 -3.03 6.77
C PHE A 144 -10.08 -4.12 6.74
N GLU A 145 -11.02 -4.06 7.68
CA GLU A 145 -12.14 -5.02 7.86
C GLU A 145 -13.43 -4.54 7.20
#